data_AF-A0A846PGX0-F1
#
_entry.id   AF-A0A846PGX0-F1
#
_cell.length_a   1.000
_cell.length_b   1.000
_cell.length_c   1.000
_cell.angle_alpha   90.00
_cell.angle_beta   90.00
_cell.angle_gamma   90.00
#
_symmetry.space_group_name_H-M   'P 1'
#
loop_
_entity.id
_entity.type
_entity.pdbx_description
1 polymer ?
#
loop_
_entity_poly.entity_id
_entity_poly.type
_entity_poly.pdbx_seq_one_letter_code
_entity_poly.pdbx_strand_id
1 'polypeptide(L)' 'MVKKLVEKGKILYACERCGLKYGERDWAEKCERFCTDHNACSLEITKYAVEKP' A
#
# COMPACT_ATOMS: atom_id res chain seq x y z
N MET A 1 8.95 -0.57 -4.82
CA MET A 1 8.04 -1.17 -5.80
C MET A 1 6.79 -1.66 -5.06
N VAL A 2 5.67 -1.92 -5.74
CA VAL A 2 4.45 -2.46 -5.10
C VAL A 2 4.38 -3.97 -5.27
N LYS A 3 4.01 -4.68 -4.19
CA LYS A 3 3.91 -6.14 -4.18
C LYS A 3 2.46 -6.57 -4.36
N LYS A 4 2.16 -7.34 -5.40
CA LYS A 4 0.84 -7.96 -5.58
C LYS A 4 0.72 -9.21 -4.70
N LEU A 5 -0.37 -9.30 -3.95
CA LEU A 5 -0.71 -10.39 -3.06
C LEU A 5 -2.07 -10.96 -3.46
N VAL A 6 -2.26 -12.26 -3.26
CA VAL A 6 -3.57 -12.89 -3.41
C VAL A 6 -3.93 -13.51 -2.06
N GLU A 7 -4.89 -12.91 -1.37
CA GLU A 7 -5.31 -13.33 -0.03
C GLU A 7 -6.80 -13.64 -0.04
N LYS A 8 -7.16 -14.87 0.39
CA LYS A 8 -8.55 -15.35 0.46
C LYS A 8 -9.32 -15.13 -0.87
N GLY A 9 -8.64 -15.32 -2.00
CA GLY A 9 -9.21 -15.14 -3.34
C GLY A 9 -9.34 -13.68 -3.81
N LYS A 10 -8.88 -12.70 -3.03
CA LYS A 10 -8.83 -11.28 -3.41
C LYS A 10 -7.41 -10.86 -3.77
N ILE A 11 -7.29 -10.01 -4.77
CA ILE A 11 -6.02 -9.39 -5.14
C ILE A 11 -5.83 -8.16 -4.25
N LEU A 12 -4.70 -8.10 -3.55
CA LEU A 12 -4.25 -6.96 -2.76
C LEU A 12 -2.91 -6.47 -3.29
N TYR A 13 -2.59 -5.22 -2.98
CA TYR A 13 -1.34 -4.59 -3.36
C TYR A 13 -0.70 -3.99 -2.11
N ALA A 14 0.49 -4.45 -1.76
CA ALA A 14 1.22 -4.01 -0.58
C ALA A 14 2.32 -3.01 -0.97
N CYS A 15 2.45 -1.96 -0.17
CA CYS A 15 3.61 -1.09 -0.20
C CYS A 15 4.81 -1.83 0.42
N GLU A 16 5.92 -1.97 -0.31
CA GLU A 16 7.11 -2.67 0.22
C GLU A 16 7.87 -1.87 1.28
N ARG A 17 7.61 -0.55 1.40
CA ARG A 17 8.28 0.32 2.37
C ARG A 17 7.65 0.28 3.75
N CYS A 18 6.31 0.27 3.82
CA CYS A 18 5.58 0.32 5.08
C CYS A 18 4.72 -0.92 5.37
N GLY A 19 4.53 -1.80 4.38
CA GLY A 19 3.76 -3.05 4.53
C GLY A 19 2.24 -2.90 4.47
N LEU A 20 1.71 -1.67 4.34
CA LEU A 20 0.27 -1.46 4.18
C LEU A 20 -0.26 -2.11 2.90
N LYS A 21 -1.44 -2.74 3.01
CA LYS A 21 -2.10 -3.41 1.89
C LYS A 21 -3.32 -2.62 1.41
N TYR A 22 -3.50 -2.59 0.11
CA TYR A 22 -4.53 -1.85 -0.59
C TYR A 22 -5.31 -2.78 -1.53
N GLY A 23 -6.61 -2.52 -1.69
CA GLY A 23 -7.42 -3.24 -2.68
C GLY A 23 -7.08 -2.87 -4.13
N GLU A 24 -6.55 -1.66 -4.34
CA GLU A 24 -6.21 -1.13 -5.65
C GLU A 24 -4.71 -0.84 -5.76
N ARG A 25 -4.15 -1.11 -6.94
CA ARG A 25 -2.73 -0.91 -7.21
C ARG A 25 -2.33 0.56 -7.10
N ASP A 26 -3.20 1.46 -7.55
CA ASP A 26 -2.96 2.90 -7.56
C ASP A 26 -2.71 3.47 -6.15
N TRP A 27 -3.46 2.98 -5.15
CA TRP A 27 -3.24 3.35 -3.75
C TRP A 27 -1.91 2.85 -3.20
N ALA A 28 -1.53 1.61 -3.52
CA ALA A 28 -0.23 1.07 -3.14
C ALA A 28 0.91 1.85 -3.80
N GLU A 29 0.78 2.23 -5.09
CA GLU A 29 1.79 3.00 -5.82
C GLU A 29 1.94 4.40 -5.26
N LYS A 30 0.81 5.07 -4.95
CA LYS A 30 0.81 6.37 -4.24
C LYS A 30 1.49 6.26 -2.88
N CYS A 31 1.16 5.22 -2.10
CA CYS A 31 1.77 4.98 -0.79
C CYS A 31 3.28 4.83 -0.93
N GLU A 32 3.72 4.00 -1.86
CA GLU A 32 5.13 3.67 -2.03
C GLU A 32 5.95 4.87 -2.52
N ARG A 33 5.41 5.65 -3.47
CA ARG A 33 6.00 6.91 -3.90
C ARG A 33 6.13 7.89 -2.73
N PHE A 34 5.07 8.07 -1.95
CA PHE A 34 5.09 8.96 -0.79
C PHE A 34 6.09 8.50 0.28
N CYS A 35 6.12 7.19 0.60
CA CYS A 35 7.08 6.62 1.54
C CYS A 35 8.53 6.71 1.07
N THR A 36 8.76 6.77 -0.24
CA THR A 36 10.10 6.94 -0.82
C THR A 36 10.54 8.39 -0.77
N ASP A 37 9.66 9.34 -1.12
CA ASP A 37 9.95 10.78 -1.11
C ASP A 37 10.10 11.33 0.33
N HIS A 38 9.18 10.98 1.23
CA HIS A 38 9.07 11.60 2.54
C HIS A 38 9.64 10.76 3.70
N ASN A 39 10.04 9.51 3.44
CA ASN A 39 10.39 8.52 4.48
C ASN A 39 9.30 8.36 5.57
N ALA A 40 8.04 8.65 5.24
CA ALA A 40 6.90 8.57 6.14
C ALA A 40 5.65 8.05 5.40
N CYS A 41 4.61 7.66 6.13
CA CYS A 41 3.31 7.30 5.54
C CYS A 41 2.39 8.51 5.50
N SER A 42 1.69 8.74 4.38
CA SER A 42 0.66 9.77 4.28
C SER A 42 -0.65 9.28 4.90
N LEU A 43 -1.18 10.01 5.88
CA LEU A 43 -2.47 9.71 6.52
C LEU A 43 -3.62 9.66 5.50
N GLU A 44 -3.55 10.51 4.47
CA GLU A 44 -4.55 10.55 3.39
C GLU A 44 -4.54 9.30 2.52
N ILE A 45 -3.38 8.63 2.39
CA ILE A 45 -3.25 7.40 1.63
C ILE A 45 -3.59 6.21 2.54
N THR A 46 -3.13 6.23 3.80
CA THR A 46 -3.37 5.13 4.75
C THR A 46 -4.85 4.90 5.05
N LYS A 47 -5.73 5.91 4.87
CA LYS A 47 -7.18 5.74 5.04
C LYS A 47 -7.82 4.77 4.04
N TYR A 48 -7.17 4.51 2.92
CA TYR A 48 -7.60 3.53 1.91
C TYR A 48 -6.96 2.16 2.11
N ALA A 49 -6.08 1.99 3.10
CA ALA A 49 -5.51 0.70 3.41
C ALA A 49 -6.60 -0.24 3.91
N VAL A 50 -6.70 -1.41 3.29
CA VAL A 50 -7.69 -2.43 3.65
C VAL A 50 -7.16 -3.37 4.73
N GLU A 51 -5.83 -3.43 4.89
CA GLU A 51 -5.17 -4.20 5.92
C GLU A 51 -3.86 -3.55 6.36
N LYS A 52 -3.53 -3.73 7.64
CA LYS A 52 -2.29 -3.24 8.27
C LYS A 52 -1.23 -4.36 8.27
N PRO A 53 0.07 -4.01 8.24
CA PRO A 53 1.18 -4.98 8.30
C PRO A 53 1.16 -5.82 9.57
#